data_AF-A0A7C2DQL0-F1
#
_entry.id   AF-A0A7C2DQL0-F1
#
_cell.length_a   1.000
_cell.length_b   1.000
_cell.length_c   1.000
_cell.angle_alpha   90.00
_cell.angle_beta   90.00
_cell.angle_gamma   90.00
#
_symmetry.space_group_name_H-M   'P 1'
#
loop_
_entity.id
_entity.type
_entity.pdbx_description
1 polymer ?
#
loop_
_entity_poly.entity_id
_entity_poly.type
_entity_poly.pdbx_seq_one_letter_code
_entity_poly.pdbx_strand_id
1 'polypeptide(L)' 'MFSERLQILLSPEQRRRLEAEAERRGISVAALVREAVDAYVGRGDPAARLRAAEAITAMRGRYLPPEELERILERERVVG' A
#
# COMPACT_ATOMS: atom_id res chain seq x y z
N MET A 1 -6.68 -15.13 -8.56
CA MET A 1 -7.48 -16.27 -8.08
C MET A 1 -7.01 -16.60 -6.67
N PHE A 2 -7.90 -16.80 -5.70
CA PHE A 2 -7.51 -17.16 -4.32
C PHE A 2 -7.53 -18.69 -4.17
N SER A 3 -6.42 -19.30 -3.75
CA SER A 3 -6.27 -20.76 -3.60
C SER A 3 -6.27 -21.25 -2.15
N GLU A 4 -5.76 -20.42 -1.24
CA GLU A 4 -5.57 -20.77 0.18
C GLU A 4 -6.80 -20.42 1.03
N ARG A 5 -7.21 -21.35 1.91
CA ARG A 5 -8.33 -21.15 2.84
C ARG A 5 -7.82 -20.98 4.27
N LEU A 6 -8.07 -19.80 4.84
CA LEU A 6 -7.89 -19.54 6.27
C LEU A 6 -9.24 -19.63 6.99
N GLN A 7 -9.30 -20.35 8.12
CA GLN A 7 -10.45 -20.40 9.01
C GLN A 7 -10.06 -19.92 10.40
N ILE A 8 -10.80 -18.95 10.93
CA ILE A 8 -10.63 -18.40 12.28
C ILE A 8 -11.99 -18.25 12.94
N LEU A 9 -12.05 -18.41 14.26
CA LEU A 9 -13.23 -18.09 15.04
C LEU A 9 -13.17 -16.61 15.45
N LEU A 10 -14.30 -15.92 15.31
CA LEU A 10 -14.46 -14.53 15.71
C LEU A 10 -15.54 -14.47 16.79
N SER A 11 -15.39 -13.52 17.72
CA SER A 11 -16.50 -13.19 18.60
C SER A 11 -17.67 -12.62 17.78
N PRO A 12 -18.92 -12.74 18.27
CA PRO A 12 -20.09 -12.15 17.60
C PRO A 12 -19.94 -10.64 17.35
N GLU A 13 -19.29 -9.94 18.27
CA GLU A 13 -19.05 -8.49 18.16
C GLU A 13 -18.04 -8.16 17.05
N GLN A 14 -16.94 -8.92 16.95
CA GLN A 14 -15.99 -8.75 15.84
C GLN A 14 -16.65 -9.02 14.49
N ARG A 15 -17.50 -10.05 14.42
CA ARG A 15 -18.25 -10.37 13.20
C ARG A 15 -19.18 -9.24 12.79
N ARG A 16 -19.97 -8.70 13.73
CA ARG A 16 -20.87 -7.55 13.47
C ARG A 16 -20.12 -6.33 12.95
N ARG A 17 -18.97 -6.00 13.55
CA ARG A 17 -18.16 -4.84 13.10
C ARG A 17 -17.64 -5.01 11.68
N LEU A 18 -17.20 -6.22 11.32
CA LEU A 18 -16.75 -6.51 9.95
C LEU A 18 -17.90 -6.43 8.94
N GLU A 19 -19.08 -6.94 9.28
CA GLU A 19 -20.26 -6.87 8.42
C GLU A 19 -20.71 -5.43 8.20
N ALA A 20 -20.83 -4.64 9.27
CA ALA A 20 -21.23 -3.24 9.19
C ALA A 20 -20.25 -2.41 8.33
N GLU A 21 -18.94 -2.64 8.48
CA GLU A 21 -17.93 -1.94 7.69
C GLU A 21 -17.92 -2.39 6.22
N ALA A 22 -18.13 -3.68 5.96
CA ALA A 22 -18.22 -4.22 4.62
C ALA A 22 -19.46 -3.67 3.88
N GLU A 23 -20.61 -3.61 4.56
CA GLU A 23 -21.84 -3.00 4.08
C GLU A 23 -21.65 -1.52 3.77
N ARG A 24 -21.07 -0.75 4.70
CA ARG A 24 -20.77 0.67 4.53
C ARG A 24 -19.90 0.95 3.30
N ARG A 25 -19.00 0.03 2.94
CA ARG A 25 -18.10 0.13 1.78
C ARG A 25 -18.65 -0.52 0.51
N GLY A 26 -19.77 -1.24 0.59
CA GLY A 26 -20.32 -2.01 -0.54
C GLY A 26 -19.41 -3.16 -1.01
N ILE A 27 -18.61 -3.74 -0.11
CA ILE A 27 -17.71 -4.87 -0.43
C ILE A 27 -18.05 -6.10 0.40
N SER A 28 -17.52 -7.26 0.02
CA SER A 28 -17.65 -8.47 0.85
C SER A 28 -16.76 -8.39 2.10
N VAL A 29 -17.18 -9.04 3.19
CA VAL A 29 -16.35 -9.21 4.39
C VAL A 29 -14.98 -9.83 4.06
N ALA A 30 -14.94 -10.77 3.11
CA ALA A 30 -13.68 -11.37 2.68
C ALA A 30 -12.76 -10.37 1.97
N ALA A 31 -13.30 -9.43 1.19
CA ALA A 31 -12.52 -8.35 0.58
C ALA A 31 -11.97 -7.40 1.65
N LEU A 32 -12.82 -6.99 2.60
CA LEU A 32 -12.41 -6.15 3.74
C LEU A 32 -11.27 -6.78 4.55
N VAL A 33 -11.39 -8.07 4.87
CA VAL A 33 -10.35 -8.80 5.63
C VAL A 33 -9.05 -8.86 4.85
N ARG A 34 -9.08 -9.11 3.54
CA ARG A 34 -7.87 -9.10 2.71
C ARG A 34 -7.22 -7.73 2.68
N GLU A 35 -7.99 -6.66 2.43
CA GLU A 35 -7.47 -5.29 2.48
C GLU A 35 -6.82 -4.96 3.83
N ALA A 36 -7.44 -5.39 4.94
CA ALA A 36 -6.89 -5.18 6.28
C ALA A 36 -5.58 -5.95 6.48
N VAL A 37 -5.51 -7.20 6.02
CA VAL A 37 -4.29 -8.02 6.06
C VAL A 37 -3.20 -7.38 5.20
N ASP A 38 -3.49 -7.00 3.96
CA ASP A 38 -2.52 -6.34 3.07
C ASP A 38 -2.08 -4.98 3.62
N ALA A 39 -2.97 -4.22 4.24
CA ALA A 39 -2.61 -2.94 4.86
C ALA A 39 -1.77 -3.10 6.14
N TYR A 40 -1.89 -4.23 6.83
CA TYR A 40 -1.15 -4.50 8.06
C TYR A 40 0.18 -5.20 7.79
N VAL A 41 0.16 -6.23 6.94
CA VAL A 41 1.31 -7.08 6.57
C VAL A 41 2.09 -6.47 5.39
N GLY A 42 1.39 -5.84 4.44
CA GLY A 42 1.98 -5.15 3.29
C GLY A 42 2.47 -3.73 3.59
N ARG A 43 2.28 -3.22 4.81
CA ARG A 43 3.23 -2.23 5.36
C ARG A 43 4.56 -2.95 5.47
N GLY A 44 5.39 -2.80 4.42
CA GLY A 44 6.67 -3.50 4.30
C GLY A 44 7.49 -3.46 5.57
N ASP A 45 8.37 -4.46 5.72
CA ASP A 45 9.28 -4.66 6.86
C ASP A 45 9.62 -3.31 7.54
N PRO A 46 9.26 -3.09 8.82
CA PRO A 46 9.57 -1.85 9.53
C PRO A 46 11.03 -1.42 9.35
N ALA A 47 11.95 -2.39 9.25
CA ALA A 47 13.35 -2.12 8.95
C ALA A 47 13.57 -1.72 7.48
N ALA A 48 12.85 -2.29 6.51
CA ALA A 48 12.84 -1.82 5.12
C ALA A 48 12.29 -0.40 4.99
N ARG A 49 11.26 -0.05 5.76
CA ARG A 49 10.71 1.31 5.79
C ARG A 49 11.70 2.31 6.39
N LEU A 50 12.40 1.91 7.46
CA LEU A 50 13.49 2.70 8.04
C LEU A 50 14.64 2.88 7.05
N ARG A 51 15.12 1.78 6.42
CA ARG A 51 16.16 1.84 5.38
C ARG A 51 15.77 2.74 4.21
N ALA A 52 14.51 2.70 3.77
CA ALA A 52 14.00 3.57 2.71
C ALA A 52 13.99 5.05 3.13
N ALA A 53 13.58 5.35 4.37
CA ALA A 53 13.62 6.70 4.92
C ALA A 53 15.07 7.22 5.07
N GLU A 54 15.98 6.36 5.54
CA GLU A 54 17.42 6.66 5.62
C GLU A 54 18.01 6.90 4.23
N ALA A 55 17.66 6.08 3.23
CA ALA A 55 18.10 6.25 1.84
C ALA A 55 17.62 7.58 1.27
N ILE A 56 16.34 7.95 1.44
CA ILE A 56 15.79 9.24 1.01
C ILE A 56 16.51 10.41 1.71
N THR A 57 16.78 10.28 3.01
CA THR A 57 17.49 11.32 3.77
C THR A 57 18.95 11.45 3.33
N ALA A 58 19.58 10.33 2.96
CA ALA A 58 20.95 10.28 2.47
C ALA A 58 21.08 10.64 0.99
N MET A 59 19.97 10.73 0.24
CA MET A 59 19.98 11.15 -1.16
C MET A 59 20.61 12.53 -1.27
N ARG A 60 21.77 12.58 -1.92
CA ARG A 60 22.41 13.82 -2.32
C ARG A 60 22.17 14.03 -3.79
N GLY A 61 21.40 15.08 -4.09
CA GLY A 61 21.08 15.49 -5.45
C GLY A 61 20.67 16.95 -5.43
N ARG A 62 20.74 17.60 -6.59
CA ARG A 62 20.16 18.92 -6.74
C ARG A 62 18.65 18.74 -6.86
N TYR A 63 17.88 19.40 -6.00
CA TYR A 63 16.43 19.43 -6.18
C TYR A 63 16.17 20.22 -7.46
N LEU A 64 15.60 19.56 -8.46
CA LEU A 64 15.19 20.22 -9.68
C LEU A 64 13.77 20.76 -9.48
N PRO A 65 13.49 22.00 -9.87
CA PRO A 65 12.11 22.46 -9.93
C PRO A 65 11.33 21.56 -10.92
N PRO A 66 10.02 21.32 -10.69
CA PRO A 66 9.22 20.39 -11.48
C PRO A 66 9.33 20.61 -12.99
N GLU A 67 9.39 21.88 -13.42
CA GLU A 67 9.46 22.27 -14.83
C GLU A 67 10.79 21.85 -15.48
N GLU A 68 11.87 21.77 -14.71
CA GLU A 68 13.17 21.32 -15.19
C GLU A 68 13.25 19.79 -15.29
N LEU A 69 12.62 19.09 -14.34
CA LEU A 69 12.48 17.63 -14.39
C LEU A 69 11.64 17.19 -15.59
N GLU A 70 10.51 17.84 -15.85
CA GLU A 70 9.65 17.56 -17.00
C GLU A 70 10.40 17.73 -18.33
N ARG A 71 11.21 18.79 -18.47
CA ARG A 71 12.04 19.00 -19.67
C ARG A 71 13.08 17.89 -19.88
N ILE A 72 13.65 17.34 -18.82
CA ILE A 72 14.63 16.24 -18.91
C ILE A 72 13.92 14.96 -19.34
N LEU A 73 12.79 14.63 -18.71
CA LEU A 73 12.00 13.45 -19.04
C LEU A 73 11.51 13.46 -20.49
N GLU A 74 11.04 14.61 -20.99
CA GLU A 74 10.60 14.72 -22.38
C GLU A 74 11.77 14.54 -23.37
N ARG A 75 12.98 15.00 -23.04
CA ARG A 75 14.16 14.76 -23.88
C ARG A 75 14.53 13.28 -23.94
N GLU A 76 14.51 12.58 -22.81
CA GLU A 76 14.85 11.15 -22.78
C GLU A 76 13.80 10.29 -23.50
N ARG A 77 12.53 10.69 -23.46
CA ARG A 77 11.44 9.98 -24.14
C ARG A 77 11.49 10.09 -25.67
N VAL A 78 12.22 11.06 -26.22
CA VAL A 78 12.38 11.26 -27.67
C VAL A 78 13.62 10.51 -28.23
N VAL A 79 14.52 10.07 -27.35
CA VAL A 79 15.79 9.42 -27.74
C VAL A 79 15.73 7.89 -27.62
N GLY A 80 14.70 7.33 -26.97
CA GLY A 80 14.42 5.88 -26.91
C GLY A 80 13.40 5.44 -27.94
#